data_AF-A0A1I7DV86-F1
#
_entry.id   AF-A0A1I7DV86-F1
#
_cell.length_a   1.000
_cell.length_b   1.000
_cell.length_c   1.000
_cell.angle_alpha   90.00
_cell.angle_beta   90.00
_cell.angle_gamma   90.00
#
_symmetry.space_group_name_H-M   'P 1'
#
loop_
_entity.id
_entity.type
_entity.pdbx_description
1 polymer ?
#
loop_
_entity_poly.entity_id
_entity_poly.type
_entity_poly.pdbx_seq_one_letter_code
_entity_poly.pdbx_strand_id
1 'polypeptide(L)'
;MDDLIFHWAHFESALRVSISVLVGCFVICSAVILLSYRIHRFEVSAFVRLAVATFGVAVLGGLIGFSGGNAREGVVGDLMPAILSFLAVAAAYLLGVAKTPPRDEMYPIVISFVLVLFFSYALGASNRGGYEKGESRRQVCLSVFTNAEVLGSDTAVKNSLAFFGDKCKKVITLPKVEE
;
A
#
# COMPACT_ATOMS: atom_id res chain seq x y z
N MET A 1 -19.86 -13.31 -19.61
CA MET A 1 -19.32 -14.34 -18.68
C MET A 1 -17.86 -14.04 -18.35
N ASP A 2 -17.13 -13.41 -19.27
CA ASP A 2 -15.72 -13.01 -19.10
C ASP A 2 -15.48 -11.94 -18.02
N ASP A 3 -16.42 -11.02 -17.79
CA ASP A 3 -16.29 -10.00 -16.73
C ASP A 3 -16.21 -10.61 -15.33
N LEU A 4 -16.93 -11.71 -15.09
CA LEU A 4 -16.92 -12.42 -13.80
C LEU A 4 -15.58 -13.11 -13.54
N ILE A 5 -14.95 -13.65 -14.58
CA ILE A 5 -13.63 -14.29 -14.51
C ILE A 5 -12.55 -13.23 -14.28
N PHE A 6 -12.65 -12.07 -14.93
CA PHE A 6 -11.72 -10.96 -14.76
C PHE A 6 -11.77 -10.36 -13.34
N HIS A 7 -12.98 -10.18 -12.79
CA HIS A 7 -13.14 -9.73 -11.40
C HIS A 7 -12.59 -10.73 -10.38
N TRP A 8 -12.74 -12.03 -10.64
CA TRP A 8 -12.25 -13.09 -9.73
C TRP A 8 -10.72 -13.15 -9.69
N ALA A 9 -10.05 -13.05 -10.84
CA ALA A 9 -8.59 -13.03 -10.91
C ALA A 9 -7.97 -11.79 -10.22
N HIS A 10 -8.62 -10.63 -10.33
CA HIS A 10 -8.21 -9.42 -9.61
C HIS A 10 -8.42 -9.55 -8.09
N PHE A 11 -9.49 -10.22 -7.67
CA PHE A 11 -9.76 -10.47 -6.26
C PHE A 11 -8.72 -11.43 -5.65
N GLU A 12 -8.37 -12.52 -6.36
CA GLU A 12 -7.42 -13.52 -5.85
C GLU A 12 -5.99 -12.95 -5.73
N SER A 13 -5.57 -12.14 -6.71
CA SER A 13 -4.27 -11.44 -6.66
C SER A 13 -4.22 -10.40 -5.53
N ALA A 14 -5.29 -9.64 -5.33
CA ALA A 14 -5.40 -8.72 -4.18
C ALA A 14 -5.35 -9.48 -2.85
N LEU A 15 -6.08 -10.60 -2.73
CA LEU A 15 -6.13 -11.41 -1.52
C LEU A 15 -4.76 -12.01 -1.19
N ARG A 16 -4.02 -12.52 -2.18
CA ARG A 16 -2.67 -13.08 -1.97
C ARG A 16 -1.68 -12.01 -1.50
N VAL A 17 -1.75 -10.80 -2.04
CA VAL A 17 -0.90 -9.67 -1.60
C VAL A 17 -1.28 -9.28 -0.17
N SER A 18 -2.57 -9.14 0.14
CA SER A 18 -3.04 -8.82 1.49
C SER A 18 -2.64 -9.87 2.52
N ILE A 19 -2.79 -11.17 2.22
CA ILE A 19 -2.38 -12.26 3.10
C ILE A 19 -0.85 -12.24 3.31
N SER A 20 -0.06 -12.05 2.26
CA SER A 20 1.40 -12.00 2.36
C SER A 20 1.88 -10.82 3.22
N VAL A 21 1.24 -9.66 3.09
CA VAL A 21 1.51 -8.48 3.92
C VAL A 21 1.10 -8.73 5.37
N LEU A 22 -0.07 -9.33 5.63
CA LEU A 22 -0.53 -9.65 6.98
C LEU A 22 0.38 -10.67 7.67
N VAL A 23 0.80 -11.73 6.98
CA VAL A 23 1.74 -12.73 7.49
C VAL A 23 3.10 -12.09 7.77
N GLY A 24 3.60 -11.26 6.85
CA GLY A 24 4.84 -10.50 7.04
C GLY A 24 4.77 -9.60 8.28
N CYS A 25 3.69 -8.84 8.43
CA CYS A 25 3.45 -8.00 9.61
C CYS A 25 3.38 -8.83 10.89
N PHE A 26 2.70 -9.98 10.89
CA PHE A 26 2.61 -10.85 12.07
C PHE A 26 3.97 -11.41 12.48
N VAL A 27 4.79 -11.83 11.52
CA VAL A 27 6.16 -12.33 11.77
C VAL A 27 7.06 -11.21 12.29
N ILE A 28 6.97 -10.01 11.72
CA ILE A 28 7.76 -8.85 12.18
C ILE A 28 7.32 -8.43 13.58
N CYS A 29 6.02 -8.31 13.85
CA CYS A 29 5.49 -7.98 15.18
C CYS A 29 5.90 -9.00 16.23
N SER A 30 5.75 -10.29 15.94
CA SER A 30 6.15 -11.37 16.85
C SER A 30 7.67 -11.38 17.08
N ALA A 31 8.48 -11.16 16.04
CA ALA A 31 9.93 -11.02 16.19
C ALA A 31 10.31 -9.82 17.06
N VAL A 32 9.69 -8.65 16.86
CA VAL A 32 9.93 -7.45 17.68
C VAL A 32 9.54 -7.70 19.14
N ILE A 33 8.37 -8.31 19.40
CA ILE A 33 7.94 -8.65 20.76
C ILE A 33 8.91 -9.63 21.43
N LEU A 34 9.34 -10.67 20.71
CA LEU A 34 10.33 -11.63 21.21
C LEU A 34 11.69 -10.99 21.48
N LEU A 35 12.12 -10.07 20.60
CA LEU A 35 13.38 -9.34 20.77
C LEU A 35 13.30 -8.40 21.98
N SER A 36 12.20 -7.64 22.11
CA SER A 36 11.95 -6.77 23.26
C SER A 36 11.89 -7.58 24.57
N TYR A 37 11.25 -8.75 24.57
CA TYR A 37 11.22 -9.64 25.73
C TYR A 37 12.62 -10.16 26.10
N ARG A 38 13.41 -10.57 25.11
CA ARG A 38 14.81 -11.00 25.33
C ARG A 38 15.68 -9.86 25.86
N ILE A 39 15.59 -8.68 25.28
CA ILE A 39 16.34 -7.48 25.69
C ILE A 39 15.89 -7.01 27.08
N HIS A 40 14.64 -7.20 27.46
CA HIS A 40 14.21 -6.88 28.82
C HIS A 40 14.86 -7.80 29.86
N ARG A 41 15.07 -9.07 29.50
CA ARG A 41 15.66 -10.09 30.38
C ARG A 41 17.18 -9.95 30.56
N PHE A 42 17.85 -9.28 29.63
CA PHE A 42 19.25 -8.90 29.77
C PHE A 42 19.32 -7.46 30.29
N GLU A 43 20.30 -7.12 31.12
CA GLU A 43 20.58 -5.74 31.55
C GLU A 43 21.20 -4.93 30.40
N VAL A 44 20.50 -4.84 29.28
CA VAL A 44 20.91 -4.07 28.11
C VAL A 44 20.63 -2.60 28.37
N SER A 45 21.54 -1.73 27.91
CA SER A 45 21.41 -0.29 28.09
C SER A 45 20.08 0.24 27.54
N ALA A 46 19.51 1.26 28.20
CA ALA A 46 18.26 1.90 27.80
C ALA A 46 18.26 2.36 26.34
N PHE A 47 19.42 2.82 25.85
CA PHE A 47 19.63 3.21 24.46
C PHE A 47 19.32 2.09 23.46
N VAL A 48 19.78 0.85 23.72
CA VAL A 48 19.53 -0.29 22.82
C VAL A 48 18.05 -0.67 22.81
N ARG A 49 17.39 -0.61 23.98
CA ARG A 49 15.94 -0.84 24.10
C ARG A 49 15.15 0.15 23.26
N LEU A 50 15.50 1.43 23.36
CA LEU A 50 14.87 2.51 22.61
C LEU A 50 15.11 2.38 21.10
N ALA A 51 16.34 2.08 20.67
CA ALA A 51 16.68 1.91 19.26
C ALA A 51 15.89 0.76 18.61
N VAL A 52 15.80 -0.39 19.31
CA VAL A 52 15.03 -1.55 18.83
C VAL A 52 13.54 -1.24 18.73
N ALA A 53 12.96 -0.59 19.74
CA ALA A 53 11.55 -0.22 19.74
C ALA A 53 11.25 0.78 18.61
N THR A 54 12.08 1.81 18.45
CA THR A 54 11.96 2.81 17.39
C THR A 54 12.04 2.17 16.02
N PHE A 55 13.01 1.28 15.80
CA PHE A 55 13.16 0.57 14.53
C PHE A 55 11.97 -0.33 14.22
N GLY A 56 11.48 -1.11 15.19
CA GLY A 56 10.33 -1.99 14.99
C GLY A 56 9.07 -1.21 14.62
N VAL A 57 8.79 -0.11 15.32
CA VAL A 57 7.64 0.75 15.02
C VAL A 57 7.81 1.47 13.68
N ALA A 58 9.02 1.94 13.34
CA ALA A 58 9.30 2.55 12.04
C ALA A 58 9.03 1.58 10.87
N VAL A 59 9.46 0.32 10.99
CA VAL A 59 9.18 -0.72 9.98
C VAL A 59 7.67 -0.94 9.81
N LEU A 60 6.92 -0.99 10.91
CA LEU A 60 5.46 -1.10 10.87
C LEU A 60 4.82 0.11 10.17
N GLY A 61 5.26 1.32 10.52
CA GLY A 61 4.82 2.55 9.84
C GLY A 61 5.10 2.50 8.34
N GLY A 62 6.27 2.01 7.93
CA GLY A 62 6.65 1.89 6.53
C GLY A 62 5.80 0.90 5.74
N LEU A 63 5.52 -0.28 6.32
CA LEU A 63 4.66 -1.29 5.69
C LEU A 63 3.23 -0.79 5.54
N ILE A 64 2.68 -0.21 6.59
CA ILE A 64 1.33 0.38 6.60
C ILE A 64 1.26 1.53 5.59
N GLY A 65 2.23 2.45 5.61
CA GLY A 65 2.32 3.57 4.70
C GLY A 65 2.39 3.12 3.25
N PHE A 66 3.34 2.23 2.92
CA PHE A 66 3.50 1.74 1.55
C PHE A 66 2.27 0.99 1.05
N SER A 67 1.68 0.13 1.88
CA SER A 67 0.44 -0.58 1.53
C SER A 67 -0.72 0.39 1.32
N GLY A 68 -0.90 1.35 2.23
CA GLY A 68 -1.91 2.40 2.12
C GLY A 68 -1.73 3.31 0.90
N GLY A 69 -0.49 3.61 0.51
CA GLY A 69 -0.20 4.41 -0.68
C GLY A 69 -0.52 3.66 -1.99
N ASN A 70 -0.33 2.34 -2.02
CA ASN A 70 -0.66 1.52 -3.19
C ASN A 70 -2.15 1.13 -3.26
N ALA A 71 -2.88 1.21 -2.15
CA ALA A 71 -4.30 0.86 -2.09
C ALA A 71 -5.16 1.76 -3.00
N ARG A 72 -6.18 1.14 -3.63
CA ARG A 72 -7.30 1.84 -4.31
C ARG A 72 -8.36 2.23 -3.28
N GLU A 73 -9.23 3.16 -3.66
CA GLU A 73 -10.20 3.90 -2.81
C GLU A 73 -10.90 3.08 -1.72
N GLY A 74 -11.21 1.79 -1.95
CA GLY A 74 -11.84 0.93 -0.95
C GLY A 74 -10.96 0.58 0.27
N VAL A 75 -9.67 0.27 0.06
CA VAL A 75 -8.79 -0.19 1.15
C VAL A 75 -8.28 0.98 2.01
N VAL A 76 -8.16 2.16 1.42
CA VAL A 76 -7.77 3.38 2.14
C VAL A 76 -8.82 3.74 3.20
N GLY A 77 -10.10 3.47 2.91
CA GLY A 77 -11.23 3.73 3.81
C GLY A 77 -11.19 2.97 5.12
N ASP A 78 -10.65 1.75 5.14
CA ASP A 78 -10.52 0.93 6.36
C ASP A 78 -9.18 1.15 7.07
N LEU A 79 -8.10 1.40 6.31
CA LEU A 79 -6.76 1.56 6.86
C LEU A 79 -6.61 2.87 7.63
N MET A 80 -7.17 3.98 7.13
CA MET A 80 -7.02 5.29 7.77
C MET A 80 -7.68 5.39 9.14
N PRO A 81 -8.94 4.95 9.34
CA PRO A 81 -9.56 4.93 10.66
C PRO A 81 -8.75 4.09 11.66
N ALA A 82 -8.19 2.96 11.24
CA ALA A 82 -7.36 2.13 12.11
C ALA A 82 -6.08 2.85 12.56
N ILE A 83 -5.38 3.51 11.63
CA ILE A 83 -4.16 4.29 11.94
C ILE A 83 -4.48 5.48 12.84
N LEU A 84 -5.55 6.22 12.54
CA LEU A 84 -5.98 7.36 13.35
C LEU A 84 -6.41 6.93 14.75
N SER A 85 -7.09 5.79 14.87
CA SER A 85 -7.45 5.20 16.17
C SER A 85 -6.20 4.80 16.96
N PHE A 86 -5.21 4.18 16.30
CA PHE A 86 -3.94 3.84 16.94
C PHE A 86 -3.19 5.09 17.41
N LEU A 87 -3.09 6.12 16.57
CA LEU A 87 -2.48 7.40 16.94
C LEU A 87 -3.23 8.10 18.06
N ALA A 88 -4.56 8.04 18.08
CA ALA A 88 -5.38 8.62 19.14
C ALA A 88 -5.17 7.89 20.48
N VAL A 89 -5.11 6.56 20.47
CA VAL A 89 -4.78 5.76 21.67
C VAL A 89 -3.36 6.04 22.14
N ALA A 90 -2.40 6.12 21.23
CA ALA A 90 -1.02 6.47 21.57
C ALA A 90 -0.93 7.88 22.17
N ALA A 91 -1.61 8.87 21.59
CA ALA A 91 -1.68 10.22 22.11
C ALA A 91 -2.37 10.28 23.48
N ALA A 92 -3.48 9.57 23.66
CA ALA A 92 -4.19 9.48 24.93
C ALA A 92 -3.33 8.81 26.01
N TYR A 93 -2.58 7.76 25.65
CA TYR A 93 -1.64 7.11 26.56
C TYR A 93 -0.51 8.06 26.99
N LEU A 94 0.08 8.78 26.03
CA LEU A 94 1.14 9.78 26.27
C LEU A 94 0.69 10.93 27.16
N LEU A 95 -0.55 11.39 26.98
CA LEU A 95 -1.08 12.56 27.67
C LEU A 95 -1.80 12.23 28.99
N GLY A 96 -2.40 11.05 29.11
CA GLY A 96 -3.36 10.73 30.17
C GLY A 96 -2.88 9.80 31.29
N VAL A 97 -1.95 8.87 31.03
CA VAL A 97 -1.71 7.74 31.95
C VAL A 97 -0.43 7.92 32.80
N ALA A 98 0.57 8.66 32.33
CA ALA A 98 1.85 8.78 33.05
C ALA A 98 1.93 10.06 33.91
N LYS A 99 1.78 9.94 35.23
CA LYS A 99 2.03 11.02 36.21
C LYS A 99 3.53 11.25 36.51
N THR A 100 4.45 10.42 36.02
CA THR A 100 5.92 10.56 36.15
C THR A 100 6.65 9.76 35.04
N PRO A 101 7.92 10.09 34.66
CA PRO A 101 8.49 9.86 33.31
C PRO A 101 8.94 8.39 33.07
N PRO A 102 8.98 7.92 31.80
CA PRO A 102 9.86 8.45 30.76
C PRO A 102 9.09 9.00 29.55
N ARG A 103 8.75 10.30 29.59
CA ARG A 103 8.18 10.98 28.41
C ARG A 103 9.17 11.03 27.24
N ASP A 104 10.46 11.14 27.54
CA ASP A 104 11.51 11.38 26.54
C ASP A 104 11.73 10.20 25.59
N GLU A 105 11.46 8.97 26.03
CA GLU A 105 11.67 7.76 25.24
C GLU A 105 10.53 7.48 24.24
N MET A 106 9.30 7.94 24.50
CA MET A 106 8.19 7.67 23.59
C MET A 106 8.10 8.64 22.40
N TYR A 107 8.52 9.89 22.57
CA TYR A 107 8.55 10.88 21.48
C TYR A 107 9.29 10.39 20.22
N PRO A 108 10.53 9.87 20.30
CA PRO A 108 11.24 9.39 19.11
C PRO A 108 10.54 8.21 18.43
N ILE A 109 9.89 7.33 19.21
CA ILE A 109 9.14 6.19 18.67
C ILE A 109 7.95 6.68 17.83
N VAL A 110 7.14 7.61 18.37
CA VAL A 110 5.97 8.12 17.65
C VAL A 110 6.38 8.99 16.45
N ILE A 111 7.40 9.84 16.61
CA ILE A 111 7.87 10.69 15.51
C ILE A 111 8.42 9.82 14.36
N SER A 112 9.23 8.81 14.68
CA SER A 112 9.76 7.89 13.65
C SER A 112 8.64 7.13 12.93
N PHE A 113 7.61 6.67 13.66
CA PHE A 113 6.43 6.04 13.07
C PHE A 113 5.78 6.96 12.03
N VAL A 114 5.45 8.19 12.44
CA VAL A 114 4.72 9.15 11.59
C VAL A 114 5.54 9.54 10.37
N LEU A 115 6.84 9.81 10.54
CA LEU A 115 7.74 10.15 9.43
C LEU A 115 7.84 9.01 8.43
N VAL A 116 8.14 7.79 8.88
CA VAL A 116 8.30 6.65 7.98
C VAL A 116 6.98 6.28 7.32
N LEU A 117 5.86 6.34 8.04
CA LEU A 117 4.53 6.16 7.47
C LEU A 117 4.26 7.15 6.34
N PHE A 118 4.52 8.44 6.54
CA PHE A 118 4.28 9.47 5.54
C PHE A 118 5.16 9.30 4.30
N PHE A 119 6.47 9.06 4.49
CA PHE A 119 7.40 8.83 3.38
C PHE A 119 7.04 7.58 2.59
N SER A 120 6.77 6.46 3.25
CA SER A 120 6.39 5.22 2.60
C SER A 120 5.03 5.32 1.91
N TYR A 121 4.09 6.08 2.48
CA TYR A 121 2.82 6.39 1.82
C TYR A 121 3.01 7.18 0.53
N ALA A 122 3.80 8.26 0.57
CA ALA A 122 4.10 9.05 -0.62
C ALA A 122 4.78 8.20 -1.70
N LEU A 123 5.71 7.32 -1.31
CA LEU A 123 6.37 6.38 -2.21
C LEU A 123 5.38 5.38 -2.83
N GLY A 124 4.49 4.79 -2.01
CA GLY A 124 3.45 3.87 -2.48
C GLY A 124 2.45 4.57 -3.43
N ALA A 125 2.05 5.79 -3.12
CA ALA A 125 1.16 6.59 -3.96
C ALA A 125 1.80 6.95 -5.31
N SER A 126 3.10 7.28 -5.32
CA SER A 126 3.86 7.52 -6.55
C SER A 126 3.88 6.27 -7.45
N ASN A 127 4.09 5.09 -6.84
CA ASN A 127 4.08 3.81 -7.54
C ASN A 127 2.69 3.50 -8.15
N ARG A 128 1.61 3.80 -7.40
CA ARG A 128 0.21 3.64 -7.86
C ARG A 128 -0.07 4.43 -9.14
N GLY A 129 0.44 5.66 -9.23
CA GLY A 129 0.26 6.51 -10.41
C GLY A 129 0.81 5.92 -11.71
N GLY A 130 1.79 5.01 -11.65
CA GLY A 130 2.26 4.24 -12.80
C GLY A 130 1.22 3.23 -13.30
N TYR A 131 0.63 2.46 -12.38
CA TYR A 131 -0.37 1.44 -12.70
C TYR A 131 -1.69 2.04 -13.18
N GLU A 132 -2.19 3.10 -12.53
CA GLU A 132 -3.44 3.76 -12.92
C GLU A 132 -3.36 4.39 -14.32
N LYS A 133 -2.20 4.96 -14.70
CA LYS A 133 -1.98 5.46 -16.06
C LYS A 133 -2.05 4.34 -17.10
N GLY A 134 -1.57 3.15 -16.78
CA GLY A 134 -1.66 1.97 -17.65
C GLY A 134 -3.11 1.54 -17.84
N GLU A 135 -3.84 1.36 -16.74
CA GLU A 135 -5.22 0.89 -16.76
C GLU A 135 -6.16 1.90 -17.42
N SER A 136 -6.01 3.20 -17.13
CA SER A 136 -6.79 4.26 -17.76
C SER A 136 -6.56 4.31 -19.28
N ARG A 137 -5.31 4.18 -19.74
CA ARG A 137 -5.01 4.08 -21.19
C ARG A 137 -5.65 2.85 -21.83
N ARG A 138 -5.62 1.71 -21.14
CA ARG A 138 -6.25 0.48 -21.61
C ARG A 138 -7.76 0.66 -21.73
N GLN A 139 -8.42 1.24 -20.73
CA GLN A 139 -9.86 1.52 -20.78
C GLN A 139 -10.24 2.46 -21.93
N VAL A 140 -9.46 3.53 -22.16
CA VAL A 140 -9.68 4.42 -23.31
C VAL A 140 -9.54 3.65 -24.63
N CYS A 141 -8.48 2.86 -24.79
CA CYS A 141 -8.29 2.03 -25.99
C CYS A 141 -9.45 1.05 -26.20
N LEU A 142 -9.88 0.35 -25.15
CA LEU A 142 -11.03 -0.55 -25.22
C LEU A 142 -12.29 0.22 -25.63
N SER A 143 -12.59 1.36 -24.99
CA SER A 143 -13.79 2.15 -25.31
C SER A 143 -13.84 2.63 -26.76
N VAL A 144 -12.71 2.94 -27.38
CA VAL A 144 -12.66 3.38 -28.78
C VAL A 144 -12.92 2.20 -29.72
N PHE A 145 -12.33 1.03 -29.44
CA PHE A 145 -12.45 -0.16 -30.31
C PHE A 145 -13.66 -1.05 -30.01
N THR A 146 -14.39 -0.80 -28.92
CA THR A 146 -15.67 -1.47 -28.63
C THR A 146 -16.89 -0.58 -28.92
N ASN A 147 -16.71 0.68 -29.32
CA ASN A 147 -17.81 1.57 -29.63
C ASN A 147 -18.46 1.20 -30.97
N ALA A 148 -19.76 0.88 -30.94
CA ALA A 148 -20.52 0.47 -32.11
C ALA A 148 -20.58 1.54 -33.21
N GLU A 149 -20.56 2.83 -32.86
CA GLU A 149 -20.55 3.94 -33.83
C GLU A 149 -19.22 4.00 -34.59
N VAL A 150 -18.11 3.73 -33.89
CA VAL A 150 -16.77 3.68 -34.51
C VAL A 150 -16.66 2.46 -35.41
N LEU A 151 -17.16 1.30 -34.95
CA LEU A 151 -17.13 0.05 -35.72
C LEU A 151 -18.11 0.03 -36.90
N GLY A 152 -19.18 0.82 -36.85
CA GLY A 152 -20.19 0.91 -37.91
C GLY A 152 -19.75 1.73 -39.13
N SER A 153 -18.57 2.36 -39.10
CA SER A 153 -18.09 3.26 -40.16
C SER A 153 -16.63 3.01 -40.52
N ASP A 154 -16.36 2.57 -41.76
CA ASP A 154 -15.01 2.32 -42.26
C ASP A 154 -14.07 3.54 -42.14
N THR A 155 -14.61 4.75 -42.31
CA THR A 155 -13.85 5.99 -42.13
C THR A 155 -13.52 6.25 -40.67
N ALA A 156 -14.45 6.01 -39.74
CA ALA A 156 -14.22 6.14 -38.31
C ALA A 156 -13.20 5.12 -37.79
N VAL A 157 -13.24 3.87 -38.27
CA VAL A 157 -12.25 2.83 -37.95
C VAL A 157 -10.86 3.24 -38.44
N LYS A 158 -10.71 3.68 -39.70
CA LYS A 158 -9.42 4.12 -40.26
C LYS A 158 -8.84 5.30 -39.50
N ASN A 159 -9.67 6.29 -39.16
CA ASN A 159 -9.23 7.44 -38.37
C ASN A 159 -8.80 7.01 -36.96
N SER A 160 -9.58 6.15 -36.31
CA SER A 160 -9.25 5.65 -34.97
C SER A 160 -7.97 4.82 -34.96
N LEU A 161 -7.74 3.98 -35.97
CA LEU A 161 -6.48 3.25 -36.15
C LEU A 161 -5.30 4.18 -36.43
N ALA A 162 -5.47 5.23 -37.24
CA ALA A 162 -4.40 6.19 -37.51
C ALA A 162 -3.97 6.98 -36.27
N PHE A 163 -4.92 7.38 -35.41
CA PHE A 163 -4.64 8.18 -34.21
C PHE A 163 -4.22 7.34 -33.00
N PHE A 164 -4.88 6.20 -32.79
CA PHE A 164 -4.72 5.39 -31.57
C PHE A 164 -4.01 4.07 -31.82
N GLY A 165 -3.89 3.59 -33.06
CA GLY A 165 -3.39 2.26 -33.39
C GLY A 165 -2.02 1.97 -32.77
N ASP A 166 -1.02 2.82 -32.96
CA ASP A 166 0.32 2.59 -32.42
C ASP A 166 0.39 2.68 -30.88
N LYS A 167 -0.45 3.53 -30.28
CA LYS A 167 -0.51 3.69 -28.82
C LYS A 167 -1.24 2.51 -28.17
N CYS A 168 -2.37 2.11 -28.73
CA CYS A 168 -3.19 1.01 -28.23
C CYS A 168 -2.58 -0.36 -28.55
N LYS A 169 -1.86 -0.51 -29.67
CA LYS A 169 -1.12 -1.74 -29.99
C LYS A 169 -0.13 -2.09 -28.89
N LYS A 170 0.62 -1.10 -28.37
CA LYS A 170 1.58 -1.27 -27.26
C LYS A 170 0.91 -1.61 -25.92
N VAL A 171 -0.36 -1.23 -25.74
CA VAL A 171 -1.12 -1.45 -24.49
C VAL A 171 -1.90 -2.76 -24.52
N ILE A 172 -2.35 -3.19 -25.71
CA ILE A 172 -3.19 -4.39 -25.92
C ILE A 172 -2.34 -5.64 -26.20
N THR A 173 -1.11 -5.52 -26.73
CA THR A 173 -0.16 -6.65 -26.69
C THR A 173 0.13 -6.96 -25.23
N LEU A 174 -0.62 -7.91 -24.69
CA LEU A 174 -0.56 -8.38 -23.32
C LEU A 174 0.89 -8.66 -22.93
N PRO A 175 1.27 -8.45 -21.65
CA PRO A 175 2.53 -8.98 -21.16
C PRO A 175 2.60 -10.47 -21.53
N LYS A 176 3.72 -10.89 -22.12
CA LYS A 176 4.03 -12.32 -22.17
C LYS A 176 3.94 -12.79 -20.73
N VAL A 177 3.00 -13.69 -20.44
CA VAL A 177 3.00 -14.43 -19.19
C VAL A 177 4.30 -15.25 -19.26
N GLU A 178 5.33 -14.81 -18.55
CA GLU A 178 6.51 -15.64 -18.31
C GLU A 178 6.02 -16.75 -17.38
N GLU A 179 5.90 -17.96 -17.94
CA GLU A 179 5.63 -19.21 -17.22
C GLU A 179 6.78 -19.60 -16.28
#